data_AF-A0AAU6YC73-F1
#
_entry.id   AF-A0AAU6YC73-F1
#
_cell.length_a   1.000
_cell.length_b   1.000
_cell.length_c   1.000
_cell.angle_alpha   90.00
_cell.angle_beta   90.00
_cell.angle_gamma   90.00
#
_symmetry.space_group_name_H-M   'P 1'
#
loop_
_entity.id
_entity.type
_entity.pdbx_description
1 polymer ?
#
loop_
_entity_poly.entity_id
_entity_poly.type
_entity_poly.pdbx_seq_one_letter_code
_entity_poly.pdbx_strand_id
1 'polypeptide(L)'
;MGKAKQVEQMIVKKFEQVLHDRFKELNLSQKGLDAFPVIYNMQIQEIQNMHCRIKKLFVVDVVQSPVKTAIQYQIVTDRGPYWYEIGLKLIPMHTLH
;
A
#
# COMPACT_ATOMS: atom_id res chain seq x y z
N MET A 1 -20.73 8.66 -13.79
CA MET A 1 -19.70 8.85 -12.73
C MET A 1 -19.29 10.31 -12.72
N GLY A 2 -19.23 10.97 -11.55
CA GLY A 2 -18.78 12.36 -11.47
C GLY A 2 -17.27 12.51 -11.68
N LYS A 3 -16.83 13.65 -12.24
CA LYS A 3 -15.41 13.98 -12.50
C LYS A 3 -14.51 13.74 -11.28
N ALA A 4 -15.00 14.06 -10.09
CA ALA A 4 -14.29 13.85 -8.82
C ALA A 4 -13.91 12.38 -8.56
N LYS A 5 -14.82 11.44 -8.86
CA LYS A 5 -14.62 10.00 -8.67
C LYS A 5 -13.65 9.42 -9.71
N GLN A 6 -13.65 9.96 -10.92
CA GLN A 6 -12.68 9.58 -11.95
C GLN A 6 -11.25 9.98 -11.57
N VAL A 7 -11.07 11.21 -11.07
CA VAL A 7 -9.77 11.68 -10.59
C VAL A 7 -9.27 10.82 -9.43
N GLU A 8 -10.15 10.50 -8.47
CA GLU A 8 -9.79 9.60 -7.36
C GLU A 8 -9.34 8.22 -7.86
N GLN A 9 -10.07 7.61 -8.79
CA GLN A 9 -9.71 6.32 -9.37
C GLN A 9 -8.37 6.38 -10.13
N MET A 10 -8.09 7.47 -10.84
CA MET A 10 -6.79 7.67 -11.50
C MET A 10 -5.65 7.75 -10.48
N ILE A 11 -5.86 8.47 -9.37
CA ILE A 11 -4.88 8.58 -8.29
C ILE A 11 -4.60 7.20 -7.68
N VAL A 12 -5.64 6.44 -7.36
CA VAL A 12 -5.54 5.09 -6.78
C VAL A 12 -4.78 4.13 -7.71
N LYS A 13 -5.15 4.09 -9.00
CA LYS A 13 -4.48 3.22 -9.99
C LYS A 13 -3.03 3.61 -10.24
N LYS A 14 -2.75 4.91 -10.32
CA LYS A 14 -1.38 5.40 -10.52
C LYS A 14 -0.50 5.01 -9.34
N PHE A 15 -1.02 5.09 -8.12
CA PHE A 15 -0.26 4.72 -6.94
C PHE A 15 -0.10 3.21 -6.78
N GLU A 16 -1.08 2.41 -7.18
CA GLU A 16 -0.96 0.95 -7.25
C GLU A 16 0.24 0.52 -8.10
N GLN A 17 0.43 1.14 -9.27
CA GLN A 17 1.60 0.89 -10.13
C GLN A 17 2.91 1.29 -9.42
N VAL A 18 2.93 2.43 -8.73
CA VAL A 18 4.10 2.86 -7.96
C VAL A 18 4.46 1.85 -6.87
N LEU A 19 3.47 1.34 -6.14
CA LEU A 19 3.69 0.29 -5.14
C LEU A 19 4.24 -0.97 -5.79
N HIS A 20 3.62 -1.42 -6.88
CA HIS A 20 4.06 -2.60 -7.61
C HIS A 20 5.53 -2.51 -8.07
N ASP A 21 5.93 -1.37 -8.64
CA ASP A 21 7.30 -1.16 -9.11
C ASP A 21 8.29 -1.13 -7.94
N ARG A 22 7.92 -0.50 -6.81
CA ARG A 22 8.71 -0.55 -5.58
C ARG A 22 8.83 -1.98 -5.03
N PHE A 23 7.74 -2.73 -4.97
CA PHE A 23 7.77 -4.12 -4.50
C PHE A 23 8.69 -5.00 -5.39
N LYS A 24 8.73 -4.74 -6.69
CA LYS A 24 9.67 -5.38 -7.61
C LYS A 24 11.13 -4.99 -7.35
N GLU A 25 11.41 -3.71 -7.15
CA GLU A 25 12.76 -3.21 -6.80
C GLU A 25 13.29 -3.83 -5.50
N LEU A 26 12.41 -4.13 -4.55
CA LEU A 26 12.76 -4.73 -3.26
C LEU A 26 13.05 -6.24 -3.35
N ASN A 27 13.05 -6.84 -4.54
CA ASN A 27 13.30 -8.27 -4.79
C ASN A 27 12.48 -9.20 -3.89
N LEU A 28 11.24 -8.81 -3.59
CA LEU A 28 10.37 -9.60 -2.74
C LEU A 28 9.91 -10.87 -3.47
N SER A 29 9.71 -11.94 -2.70
CA SER A 29 9.26 -13.21 -3.27
C SER A 29 7.93 -13.02 -4.01
N GLN A 30 7.72 -13.82 -5.07
CA GLN A 30 6.53 -13.72 -5.93
C GLN A 30 5.22 -13.78 -5.12
N LYS A 31 5.18 -14.59 -4.05
CA LYS A 31 4.04 -14.67 -3.12
C LYS A 31 3.75 -13.36 -2.39
N GLY A 32 4.76 -12.55 -2.08
CA GLY A 32 4.56 -11.22 -1.50
C GLY A 32 4.06 -10.20 -2.50
N LEU A 33 4.51 -10.33 -3.75
CA LEU A 33 4.00 -9.54 -4.89
C LEU A 33 2.54 -9.86 -5.20
N ASP A 34 2.10 -11.11 -5.03
CA ASP A 34 0.71 -11.50 -5.29
C ASP A 34 -0.27 -11.01 -4.21
N ALA A 35 0.21 -10.81 -2.97
CA ALA A 35 -0.63 -10.43 -1.84
C ALA A 35 -0.84 -8.92 -1.71
N PHE A 36 0.12 -8.08 -2.13
CA PHE A 36 0.01 -6.63 -1.93
C PHE A 36 -1.21 -5.98 -2.62
N PRO A 37 -1.66 -6.38 -3.82
CA PRO A 37 -2.82 -5.75 -4.46
C PRO A 37 -4.10 -5.97 -3.64
N VAL A 38 -4.23 -7.13 -3.00
CA VAL A 38 -5.36 -7.44 -2.12
C VAL A 38 -5.34 -6.52 -0.90
N ILE A 39 -4.19 -6.43 -0.22
CA ILE A 39 -4.03 -5.60 0.98
C ILE A 39 -4.25 -4.12 0.64
N TYR A 40 -3.66 -3.65 -0.46
CA TYR A 40 -3.83 -2.28 -0.93
C TYR A 40 -5.31 -1.96 -1.21
N ASN A 41 -6.02 -2.82 -1.94
CA ASN A 41 -7.44 -2.61 -2.22
C ASN A 41 -8.28 -2.59 -0.95
N MET A 42 -7.98 -3.42 0.05
CA MET A 42 -8.65 -3.38 1.35
C MET A 42 -8.45 -2.03 2.06
N GLN A 43 -7.21 -1.52 2.07
CA GLN A 43 -6.87 -0.22 2.69
C GLN A 43 -7.57 0.95 1.96
N ILE A 44 -7.67 0.91 0.63
CA ILE A 44 -8.42 1.91 -0.14
C ILE A 44 -9.92 1.85 0.16
N GLN A 45 -10.49 0.65 0.24
CA GLN A 45 -11.91 0.46 0.59
C GLN A 45 -12.22 0.97 1.99
N GLU A 46 -11.33 0.79 2.96
CA GLU A 46 -11.47 1.33 4.31
C GLU A 46 -11.65 2.86 4.27
N ILE A 47 -10.78 3.58 3.54
CA ILE A 47 -10.88 5.04 3.37
C ILE A 47 -12.19 5.44 2.69
N GLN A 48 -12.61 4.71 1.66
CA GLN A 48 -13.84 5.00 0.93
C GLN A 48 -15.09 4.75 1.80
N ASN A 49 -15.07 3.73 2.64
CA ASN A 49 -16.14 3.42 3.60
C ASN A 49 -16.25 4.47 4.71
N MET A 50 -15.15 5.15 5.05
CA MET A 50 -15.18 6.32 5.94
C MET A 50 -15.78 7.58 5.28
N HIS A 51 -16.27 7.47 4.03
CA HIS A 51 -16.75 8.60 3.24
C HIS A 51 -15.70 9.72 3.08
N CYS A 52 -14.43 9.34 3.05
CA CYS A 52 -13.31 10.24 2.77
C CYS A 52 -13.00 10.23 1.28
N ARG A 53 -12.71 11.41 0.73
CA ARG A 53 -12.27 11.56 -0.65
C ARG A 53 -10.75 11.56 -0.73
N ILE A 54 -10.18 10.64 -1.50
CA ILE A 54 -8.72 10.55 -1.64
C ILE A 54 -8.24 11.64 -2.60
N LYS A 55 -7.25 12.43 -2.16
CA LYS A 55 -6.65 13.53 -2.91
C LYS A 55 -5.24 13.22 -3.40
N LYS A 56 -4.48 12.42 -2.65
CA LYS A 56 -3.10 12.07 -2.99
C LYS A 56 -2.70 10.78 -2.27
N LEU A 57 -1.87 9.97 -2.92
CA LEU A 57 -1.10 8.91 -2.27
C LEU A 57 0.37 9.06 -2.61
N PHE A 58 1.24 8.75 -1.66
CA PHE A 58 2.68 8.70 -1.89
C PHE A 58 3.38 7.83 -0.85
N VAL A 59 4.48 7.21 -1.27
CA VAL A 59 5.39 6.46 -0.39
C VAL A 59 6.06 7.44 0.57
N VAL A 60 6.07 7.10 1.85
CA VAL A 60 6.73 7.87 2.91
C VAL A 60 8.09 7.27 3.22
N ASP A 61 8.15 5.95 3.36
CA ASP A 61 9.39 5.26 3.74
C ASP A 61 9.39 3.81 3.23
N VAL A 62 10.58 3.22 3.19
CA VAL A 62 10.80 1.79 2.91
C VAL A 62 11.59 1.19 4.06
N VAL A 63 10.93 0.33 4.83
CA VAL A 63 11.54 -0.39 5.94
C VAL A 63 12.19 -1.65 5.41
N GLN A 64 13.51 -1.74 5.49
CA GLN A 64 14.27 -2.97 5.22
C GLN A 64 15.06 -3.37 6.46
N SER A 65 14.83 -4.59 6.93
CA SER A 65 15.53 -5.20 8.04
C SER A 65 15.67 -6.70 7.81
N PRO A 66 16.53 -7.41 8.56
CA PRO A 66 16.70 -8.86 8.42
C PRO A 66 15.40 -9.66 8.58
N VAL A 67 14.38 -9.10 9.24
CA VAL A 67 13.12 -9.77 9.60
C VAL A 67 11.89 -9.17 8.91
N LYS A 68 12.05 -8.06 8.17
CA LYS A 68 10.92 -7.32 7.60
C LYS A 68 11.34 -6.46 6.43
N THR A 69 10.60 -6.56 5.35
CA THR A 69 10.63 -5.60 4.23
C THR A 69 9.24 -5.04 4.02
N ALA A 70 9.06 -3.73 4.13
CA ALA A 70 7.77 -3.07 4.00
C ALA A 70 7.86 -1.70 3.35
N ILE A 71 6.80 -1.30 2.65
CA ILE A 71 6.61 0.05 2.13
C ILE A 71 5.57 0.75 2.99
N GLN A 72 5.94 1.89 3.53
CA GLN A 72 5.04 2.79 4.26
C GLN A 72 4.58 3.90 3.33
N TYR A 73 3.29 4.20 3.35
CA TYR A 73 2.71 5.23 2.49
C TYR A 73 1.59 5.99 3.19
N GLN A 74 1.34 7.20 2.70
CA GLN A 74 0.30 8.07 3.21
C GLN A 74 -0.81 8.24 2.17
N ILE A 75 -2.06 8.20 2.64
CA ILE A 75 -3.26 8.58 1.91
C ILE A 75 -3.72 9.93 2.45
N VAL A 76 -3.63 10.98 1.62
CA VAL A 76 -4.16 12.30 1.96
C VAL A 76 -5.60 12.37 1.49
N THR A 77 -6.51 12.63 2.42
CA THR A 77 -7.93 12.79 2.14
C THR A 77 -8.39 14.23 2.35
N ASP A 78 -9.67 14.49 2.17
CA ASP A 78 -10.34 15.72 2.60
C ASP A 78 -10.48 15.86 4.11
N ARG A 79 -10.44 14.76 4.88
CA ARG A 79 -10.59 14.75 6.34
C ARG A 79 -9.28 14.66 7.11
N GLY A 80 -8.19 14.33 6.42
CA GLY A 80 -6.86 14.22 7.01
C GLY A 80 -5.97 13.17 6.35
N PRO A 81 -4.74 13.04 6.84
CA PRO A 81 -3.83 11.97 6.44
C PRO A 81 -4.17 10.65 7.13
N TYR A 82 -3.98 9.55 6.40
CA TYR A 82 -3.98 8.18 6.92
C TYR A 82 -2.68 7.50 6.51
N TRP A 83 -2.13 6.66 7.39
CA TRP A 83 -0.85 5.98 7.17
C TRP A 83 -1.07 4.48 7.11
N TYR A 84 -0.50 3.87 6.10
CA TYR A 84 -0.56 2.44 5.90
C TYR A 84 0.83 1.88 5.62
N GLU A 85 0.97 0.59 5.88
CA GLU A 85 2.16 -0.17 5.61
C GLU A 85 1.75 -1.47 4.91
N ILE A 86 2.50 -1.87 3.88
CA ILE A 86 2.39 -3.18 3.26
C ILE A 86 3.78 -3.79 3.22
N GLY A 87 3.93 -5.00 3.74
CA GLY A 87 5.22 -5.66 3.78
C GLY A 87 5.15 -7.13 4.16
N LEU A 88 6.30 -7.78 4.02
CA LEU A 88 6.52 -9.16 4.40
C LEU A 88 7.33 -9.21 5.69
N LYS A 89 6.88 -10.04 6.63
CA LYS A 89 7.69 -10.47 7.77
C LYS A 89 8.38 -11.77 7.40
N LEU A 90 9.70 -11.81 7.55
CA LEU A 90 10.48 -13.03 7.45
C LEU A 90 10.48 -13.68 8.83
N ILE A 91 9.78 -14.80 8.97
CA ILE A 91 9.80 -15.59 10.21
C ILE A 91 11.03 -16.50 10.13
N PRO A 92 12.01 -16.37 11.04
CA PRO A 92 13.14 -17.29 11.08
C PRO A 92 12.67 -18.73 11.36
N MET A 93 13.07 -19.69 10.52
CA MET A 93 12.64 -21.09 10.67
C MET A 93 13.14 -21.76 11.97
N HIS A 94 14.09 -21.15 12.68
CA HIS A 94 14.64 -21.67 13.94
C HIS A 94 13.74 -21.41 15.18
N THR A 95 12.60 -20.71 15.02
CA THR A 95 11.64 -20.48 16.12
C THR A 95 10.41 -21.39 16.06
N LEU A 96 10.33 -22.33 15.12
CA LEU A 96 9.32 -23.39 15.11
C LEU A 96 9.90 -24.59 15.89
N HIS A 97 9.62 -24.62 17.20
CA HIS A 97 9.83 -25.79 18.07
C HIS A 97 8.49 -26.47 18.35
#